data_AF-A0A2D6TJ19-F1
#
_entry.id   AF-A0A2D6TJ19-F1
#
_cell.length_a   1.000
_cell.length_b   1.000
_cell.length_c   1.000
_cell.angle_alpha   90.00
_cell.angle_beta   90.00
_cell.angle_gamma   90.00
#
_symmetry.space_group_name_H-M   'P 1'
#
loop_
_entity.id
_entity.type
_entity.pdbx_description
1 polymer ?
#
loop_
_entity_poly.entity_id
_entity_poly.type
_entity_poly.pdbx_seq_one_letter_code
_entity_poly.pdbx_strand_id
1 'polypeptide(L)'
;MSMQLSSLDIHFLLKELKHLENSRVDQIYNNGKEEIYIQFHKRNVGRKILRIVVGKAIFLAEAKNVDETPSGFCMLLRKHLEGKFLETIKQLESERILKLVFKSKDEIKKLYLEFFGKGNTILCNNDDVIIDCSIKHKFKDRSILPKEKYKYPNMEYNLFSIKKDQLTDLLKNSKKDKIITSIATGLGLGGVYSEEVCLSSGINKNTIPKKINDNKIKKIINSIKKIIKEK
;
A
#
# COMPACT_ATOMS: atom_id res chain seq x y z
N MET A 1 16.33 -4.99 11.95
CA MET A 1 14.97 -4.40 11.87
C MET A 1 14.29 -4.96 10.64
N SER A 2 13.09 -5.53 10.75
CA SER A 2 12.27 -5.88 9.58
C SER A 2 11.79 -4.59 8.94
N MET A 3 12.42 -4.17 7.84
CA MET A 3 12.05 -2.97 7.09
C MET A 3 10.72 -3.24 6.37
N GLN A 4 9.60 -2.85 6.97
CA GLN A 4 8.30 -2.82 6.31
C GLN A 4 8.10 -1.43 5.72
N LEU A 5 7.59 -1.37 4.49
CA LEU A 5 7.16 -0.10 3.90
C LEU A 5 6.14 0.57 4.82
N SER A 6 6.31 1.87 5.06
CA SER A 6 5.31 2.75 5.64
C SER A 6 4.30 3.18 4.58
N SER A 7 3.22 3.86 5.01
CA SER A 7 2.27 4.48 4.08
C SER A 7 2.94 5.50 3.16
N LEU A 8 3.90 6.25 3.72
CA LEU A 8 4.63 7.27 3.00
C LEU A 8 5.62 6.68 2.00
N ASP A 9 6.28 5.56 2.32
CA ASP A 9 7.16 4.87 1.36
C ASP A 9 6.37 4.44 0.12
N ILE A 10 5.16 3.88 0.32
CA ILE A 10 4.28 3.51 -0.80
C ILE A 10 3.86 4.73 -1.61
N HIS A 11 3.56 5.85 -0.95
CA HIS A 11 3.23 7.10 -1.64
C HIS A 11 4.33 7.57 -2.59
N PHE A 12 5.59 7.47 -2.16
CA PHE A 12 6.73 7.83 -3.00
C PHE A 12 6.99 6.81 -4.10
N LEU A 13 6.98 5.51 -3.79
CA LEU A 13 7.11 4.45 -4.78
C LEU A 13 6.04 4.56 -5.87
N LEU A 14 4.82 4.96 -5.52
CA LEU A 14 3.72 5.13 -6.47
C LEU A 14 4.06 6.11 -7.60
N LYS A 15 4.90 7.12 -7.35
CA LYS A 15 5.33 8.09 -8.38
C LYS A 15 6.09 7.39 -9.51
N GLU A 16 6.96 6.43 -9.18
CA GLU A 16 7.69 5.61 -10.14
C GLU A 16 6.75 4.59 -10.82
N LEU A 17 5.94 3.90 -10.02
CA LEU A 17 5.10 2.81 -10.52
C LEU A 17 3.98 3.27 -11.45
N LYS A 18 3.53 4.54 -11.35
CA LYS A 18 2.59 5.13 -12.30
C LYS A 18 3.08 5.09 -13.74
N HIS A 19 4.39 5.01 -13.97
CA HIS A 19 4.92 4.80 -15.32
C HIS A 19 4.48 3.46 -15.94
N LEU A 20 3.94 2.51 -15.17
CA LEU A 20 3.37 1.27 -15.70
C LEU A 20 1.94 1.42 -16.22
N GLU A 21 1.23 2.51 -15.90
CA GLU A 21 -0.11 2.74 -16.43
C GLU A 21 -0.12 2.75 -17.96
N ASN A 22 -1.23 2.29 -18.54
CA ASN A 22 -1.44 2.05 -19.96
C ASN A 22 -0.48 1.01 -20.57
N SER A 23 0.09 0.12 -19.75
CA SER A 23 0.89 -1.02 -20.23
C SER A 23 0.06 -2.29 -20.23
N ARG A 24 0.23 -3.12 -21.27
CA ARG A 24 -0.43 -4.43 -21.40
C ARG A 24 0.30 -5.45 -20.55
N VAL A 25 -0.41 -6.32 -19.84
CA VAL A 25 0.19 -7.47 -19.16
C VAL A 25 0.53 -8.52 -20.20
N ASP A 26 1.82 -8.85 -20.32
CA ASP A 26 2.31 -9.91 -21.21
C ASP A 26 2.26 -11.27 -20.51
N GLN A 27 2.88 -11.33 -19.33
CA GLN A 27 3.07 -12.59 -18.62
C GLN A 27 3.23 -12.36 -17.12
N ILE A 28 2.78 -13.32 -16.31
CA ILE A 28 2.94 -13.28 -14.85
C ILE A 28 3.76 -14.47 -14.37
N TYR A 29 4.64 -14.29 -13.39
CA TYR A 29 5.43 -15.36 -12.78
C TYR A 29 5.40 -15.23 -11.26
N ASN A 30 5.85 -16.26 -10.55
CA ASN A 30 5.98 -16.23 -9.11
C ASN A 30 7.10 -17.18 -8.65
N ASN A 31 7.67 -16.89 -7.48
CA ASN A 31 8.42 -17.86 -6.68
C ASN A 31 7.60 -18.11 -5.41
N GLY A 32 7.05 -19.32 -5.29
CA GLY A 32 6.13 -19.67 -4.21
C GLY A 32 5.01 -18.64 -4.00
N LYS A 33 4.73 -18.31 -2.73
CA LYS A 33 3.73 -17.29 -2.36
C LYS A 33 4.35 -15.94 -2.01
N GLU A 34 5.68 -15.85 -2.06
CA GLU A 34 6.44 -14.73 -1.51
C GLU A 34 6.79 -13.69 -2.56
N GLU A 35 6.93 -14.09 -3.82
CA GLU A 35 7.27 -13.18 -4.90
C GLU A 35 6.39 -13.36 -6.13
N ILE A 36 6.00 -12.24 -6.73
CA ILE A 36 5.26 -12.18 -7.99
C ILE A 36 5.99 -11.24 -8.93
N TYR A 37 6.10 -11.63 -10.19
CA TYR A 37 6.62 -10.81 -11.27
C TYR A 37 5.50 -10.58 -12.29
N ILE A 38 5.17 -9.33 -12.57
CA ILE A 38 4.22 -8.96 -13.64
C ILE A 38 5.04 -8.31 -14.76
N GLN A 39 5.12 -9.00 -15.89
CA GLN A 39 5.73 -8.46 -17.10
C GLN A 39 4.68 -7.67 -17.88
N PHE A 40 5.06 -6.44 -18.22
CA PHE A 40 4.28 -5.52 -19.02
C PHE A 40 4.95 -5.23 -20.36
N HIS A 41 4.16 -5.04 -21.40
CA HIS A 41 4.54 -4.34 -22.62
C HIS A 41 4.01 -2.92 -22.60
N LYS A 42 4.92 -1.94 -22.59
CA LYS A 42 4.58 -0.52 -22.70
C LYS A 42 4.88 -0.02 -24.11
N ARG A 43 3.87 0.53 -24.79
CA ARG A 43 4.01 1.07 -26.16
C ARG A 43 5.17 2.06 -26.23
N ASN A 44 6.01 1.95 -27.26
CA ASN A 44 7.19 2.78 -27.52
C ASN A 44 8.31 2.73 -26.46
N VAL A 45 8.18 1.89 -25.43
CA VAL A 45 9.20 1.70 -24.38
C VAL A 45 9.66 0.24 -24.34
N GLY A 46 8.78 -0.71 -24.63
CA GLY A 46 9.06 -2.13 -24.60
C GLY A 46 8.76 -2.78 -23.25
N ARG A 47 9.55 -3.81 -22.92
CA ARG A 47 9.33 -4.67 -21.75
C ARG A 47 9.61 -3.91 -20.45
N LYS A 48 8.69 -4.03 -19.48
CA LYS A 48 8.88 -3.63 -18.08
C LYS A 48 8.49 -4.79 -17.17
N ILE A 49 9.20 -4.97 -16.05
CA ILE A 49 8.91 -6.04 -15.09
C ILE A 49 8.67 -5.39 -13.74
N LEU A 50 7.49 -5.61 -13.18
CA LEU A 50 7.18 -5.24 -11.81
C LEU A 50 7.45 -6.45 -10.92
N ARG A 51 8.38 -6.32 -9.98
CA ARG A 51 8.63 -7.32 -8.94
C ARG A 51 7.90 -6.92 -7.67
N ILE A 52 7.16 -7.86 -7.10
CA ILE A 52 6.40 -7.72 -5.87
C ILE A 52 6.94 -8.77 -4.90
N VAL A 53 7.59 -8.32 -3.82
CA VAL A 53 7.91 -9.15 -2.68
C VAL A 53 6.75 -8.98 -1.68
N VAL A 54 5.89 -9.99 -1.60
CA VAL A 54 4.61 -9.94 -0.89
C VAL A 54 4.83 -9.49 0.56
N GLY A 55 4.11 -8.43 0.95
CA GLY A 55 4.20 -7.87 2.31
C GLY A 55 5.40 -6.97 2.58
N LYS A 56 6.38 -6.91 1.67
CA LYS A 56 7.70 -6.30 1.95
C LYS A 56 8.08 -5.19 1.00
N ALA A 57 8.04 -5.43 -0.32
CA ALA A 57 8.61 -4.50 -1.30
C ALA A 57 7.92 -4.59 -2.66
N ILE A 58 8.02 -3.52 -3.44
CA ILE A 58 7.56 -3.46 -4.83
C ILE A 58 8.44 -2.49 -5.61
N PHE A 59 8.94 -2.92 -6.78
CA PHE A 59 9.87 -2.12 -7.60
C PHE A 59 9.94 -2.64 -9.03
N LEU A 60 10.46 -1.80 -9.94
CA LEU A 60 10.79 -2.21 -11.30
C LEU A 60 12.09 -3.02 -11.31
N ALA A 61 12.06 -4.18 -11.97
CA ALA A 61 13.21 -5.05 -12.13
C ALA A 61 13.66 -5.11 -13.60
N GLU A 62 14.95 -5.31 -13.82
CA GLU A 62 15.53 -5.47 -15.17
C GLU A 62 15.25 -6.87 -15.73
N ALA A 63 15.23 -7.87 -14.85
CA ALA A 63 14.98 -9.27 -15.17
C ALA A 63 14.07 -9.91 -14.10
N LYS A 64 13.39 -10.98 -14.50
CA LYS A 64 12.77 -11.91 -13.57
C LYS A 64 13.83 -12.88 -13.05
N ASN A 65 13.73 -13.30 -11.80
CA ASN A 65 14.54 -14.38 -11.25
C ASN A 65 13.58 -15.48 -10.80
N VAL A 66 13.25 -16.41 -11.70
CA VAL A 66 12.20 -17.41 -11.49
C VAL A 66 12.69 -18.77 -11.96
N ASP A 67 12.90 -19.67 -11.00
CA ASP A 67 13.35 -21.04 -11.23
C ASP A 67 12.25 -22.08 -10.97
N GLU A 68 11.11 -21.63 -10.43
CA GLU A 68 10.02 -22.51 -10.00
C GLU A 68 8.88 -22.59 -11.03
N THR A 69 8.18 -23.73 -11.02
CA THR A 69 6.92 -23.90 -11.76
C THR A 69 5.86 -22.93 -11.22
N PRO A 70 5.09 -22.24 -12.09
CA PRO A 70 4.07 -21.31 -11.65
C PRO A 70 3.07 -21.95 -10.67
N SER A 71 2.79 -21.26 -9.56
CA SER A 71 1.78 -21.75 -8.61
C SER A 71 0.36 -21.67 -9.19
N GLY A 72 -0.58 -22.42 -8.60
CA GLY A 72 -2.00 -22.33 -8.98
C GLY A 72 -2.56 -20.91 -8.90
N PHE A 73 -2.14 -20.12 -7.90
CA PHE A 73 -2.52 -18.72 -7.80
C PHE A 73 -1.91 -17.87 -8.93
N CYS A 74 -0.66 -18.11 -9.30
CA CYS A 74 -0.05 -17.44 -10.46
C CYS A 74 -0.81 -17.78 -11.76
N MET A 75 -1.16 -19.04 -11.96
CA MET A 75 -1.96 -19.46 -13.11
C MET A 75 -3.34 -18.81 -13.16
N LEU A 76 -3.96 -18.62 -12.00
CA LEU A 76 -5.20 -17.88 -11.87
C LEU A 76 -5.01 -16.38 -12.22
N LEU A 77 -3.93 -15.75 -11.76
CA LEU A 77 -3.60 -14.38 -12.16
C LEU A 77 -3.40 -14.29 -13.69
N ARG A 78 -2.68 -15.24 -14.31
CA ARG A 78 -2.50 -15.28 -15.77
C ARG A 78 -3.85 -15.31 -16.50
N LYS A 79 -4.71 -16.28 -16.13
CA LYS A 79 -6.06 -16.43 -16.70
C LYS A 79 -6.88 -15.14 -16.66
N HIS A 80 -6.73 -14.34 -15.61
CA HIS A 80 -7.55 -13.15 -15.42
C HIS A 80 -6.90 -11.84 -15.88
N LEU A 81 -5.58 -11.73 -15.91
CA LEU A 81 -4.88 -10.47 -16.12
C LEU A 81 -4.07 -10.41 -17.42
N GLU A 82 -3.58 -11.53 -17.97
CA GLU A 82 -2.82 -11.50 -19.23
C GLU A 82 -3.65 -10.91 -20.38
N GLY A 83 -3.01 -10.08 -21.19
CA GLY A 83 -3.65 -9.32 -22.27
C GLY A 83 -4.45 -8.09 -21.82
N LYS A 84 -4.73 -7.91 -20.53
CA LYS A 84 -5.38 -6.68 -20.02
C LYS A 84 -4.37 -5.54 -19.89
N PHE A 85 -4.87 -4.31 -19.90
CA PHE A 85 -4.07 -3.11 -19.65
C PHE A 85 -4.17 -2.69 -18.19
N LEU A 86 -3.06 -2.29 -17.58
CA LEU A 86 -3.07 -1.60 -16.29
C LEU A 86 -3.62 -0.19 -16.51
N GLU A 87 -4.86 0.04 -16.12
CA GLU A 87 -5.54 1.33 -16.26
C GLU A 87 -5.06 2.31 -15.19
N THR A 88 -5.02 1.87 -13.93
CA THR A 88 -4.53 2.70 -12.82
C THR A 88 -3.77 1.88 -11.78
N ILE A 89 -2.78 2.53 -11.15
CA ILE A 89 -2.20 2.09 -9.89
C ILE A 89 -2.37 3.19 -8.85
N LYS A 90 -2.92 2.84 -7.68
CA LYS A 90 -3.12 3.80 -6.60
C LYS A 90 -2.95 3.18 -5.23
N GLN A 91 -2.51 4.00 -4.28
CA GLN A 91 -2.61 3.69 -2.86
C GLN A 91 -4.05 3.89 -2.37
N LEU A 92 -4.49 3.07 -1.42
CA LEU A 92 -5.76 3.29 -0.73
C LEU A 92 -5.54 4.19 0.49
N GLU A 93 -5.98 5.45 0.42
CA GLU A 93 -5.86 6.41 1.51
C GLU A 93 -4.46 6.37 2.15
N SER A 94 -4.36 6.29 3.48
CA SER A 94 -3.10 6.10 4.22
C SER A 94 -2.75 4.64 4.48
N GLU A 95 -3.47 3.70 3.87
CA GLU A 95 -3.19 2.30 4.05
C GLU A 95 -1.93 1.87 3.32
N ARG A 96 -1.33 0.81 3.87
CA ARG A 96 -0.20 0.14 3.22
C ARG A 96 -0.68 -0.84 2.16
N ILE A 97 -1.53 -0.36 1.26
CA ILE A 97 -2.24 -1.15 0.26
C ILE A 97 -2.17 -0.45 -1.09
N LEU A 98 -1.68 -1.16 -2.10
CA LEU A 98 -1.78 -0.75 -3.50
C LEU A 98 -2.96 -1.46 -4.17
N LYS A 99 -3.75 -0.71 -4.93
CA LYS A 99 -4.80 -1.19 -5.82
C LYS A 99 -4.37 -0.95 -7.25
N LEU A 100 -4.17 -2.04 -8.00
CA LEU A 100 -3.94 -2.03 -9.43
C LEU A 100 -5.24 -2.40 -10.14
N VAL A 101 -5.70 -1.58 -11.08
CA VAL A 101 -6.92 -1.81 -11.85
C VAL A 101 -6.53 -2.22 -13.27
N PHE A 102 -6.96 -3.40 -13.68
CA PHE A 102 -6.70 -3.97 -14.99
C PHE A 102 -7.99 -4.02 -15.81
N LYS A 103 -7.91 -3.62 -17.08
CA LYS A 103 -9.06 -3.49 -17.96
C LYS A 103 -8.83 -4.16 -19.32
N SER A 104 -9.87 -4.83 -19.81
CA SER A 104 -10.08 -5.16 -21.22
C SER A 104 -11.39 -4.51 -21.68
N LYS A 105 -11.79 -4.76 -22.94
CA LYS A 105 -13.02 -4.18 -23.53
C LYS A 105 -14.26 -4.37 -22.64
N ASP A 106 -14.43 -5.58 -22.09
CA ASP A 106 -15.66 -5.98 -21.38
C ASP A 106 -15.43 -6.37 -19.90
N GLU A 107 -14.19 -6.38 -19.42
CA GLU A 107 -13.88 -6.80 -18.05
C GLU A 107 -12.94 -5.85 -17.31
N ILE A 108 -13.24 -5.64 -16.03
CA ILE A 108 -12.35 -4.99 -15.06
C ILE A 108 -12.00 -6.00 -13.97
N LYS A 109 -10.71 -6.10 -13.65
CA LYS A 109 -10.17 -6.86 -12.51
C LYS A 109 -9.34 -5.92 -11.64
N LYS A 110 -9.34 -6.17 -10.34
CA LYS A 110 -8.61 -5.35 -9.37
C LYS A 110 -7.65 -6.24 -8.59
N LEU A 111 -6.38 -5.88 -8.52
CA LEU A 111 -5.37 -6.57 -7.72
C LEU A 111 -5.00 -5.69 -6.53
N TYR A 112 -5.23 -6.20 -5.33
CA TYR A 112 -4.87 -5.55 -4.08
C TYR A 112 -3.60 -6.18 -3.53
N LEU A 113 -2.62 -5.35 -3.16
CA LEU A 113 -1.34 -5.75 -2.58
C LEU A 113 -1.25 -5.17 -1.16
N GLU A 114 -1.29 -6.03 -0.14
CA GLU A 114 -1.12 -5.63 1.26
C GLU A 114 0.36 -5.70 1.66
N PHE A 115 0.93 -4.59 2.17
CA PHE A 115 2.33 -4.46 2.61
C PHE A 115 2.47 -4.36 4.13
N PHE A 116 1.63 -5.10 4.86
CA PHE A 116 1.66 -5.17 6.32
C PHE A 116 1.48 -6.61 6.81
N GLY A 117 1.95 -6.89 8.03
CA GLY A 117 1.91 -8.25 8.56
C GLY A 117 2.72 -9.21 7.69
N LYS A 118 2.10 -10.31 7.25
CA LYS A 118 2.69 -11.26 6.29
C LYS A 118 2.52 -10.82 4.82
N GLY A 119 1.76 -9.74 4.59
CA GLY A 119 1.32 -9.31 3.27
C GLY A 119 0.25 -10.21 2.67
N ASN A 120 -0.31 -9.77 1.55
CA ASN A 120 -1.26 -10.55 0.77
C ASN A 120 -1.36 -10.00 -0.66
N THR A 121 -1.69 -10.87 -1.61
CA THR A 121 -2.07 -10.48 -2.97
C THR A 121 -3.48 -11.01 -3.23
N ILE A 122 -4.43 -10.12 -3.45
CA ILE A 122 -5.85 -10.45 -3.59
C ILE A 122 -6.33 -10.01 -4.96
N LEU A 123 -6.82 -10.96 -5.77
CA LEU A 123 -7.48 -10.66 -7.03
C LEU A 123 -8.99 -10.55 -6.81
N CYS A 124 -9.59 -9.47 -7.28
CA CYS A 124 -11.01 -9.21 -7.23
C CYS A 124 -11.60 -8.95 -8.62
N ASN A 125 -12.92 -9.14 -8.73
CA ASN A 125 -13.70 -8.66 -9.86
C ASN A 125 -13.98 -7.14 -9.76
N ASN A 126 -14.82 -6.61 -10.64
CA ASN A 126 -15.17 -5.19 -10.65
C ASN A 126 -15.92 -4.74 -9.40
N ASP A 127 -16.68 -5.62 -8.73
CA ASP A 127 -17.49 -5.28 -7.54
C ASP A 127 -16.74 -5.48 -6.22
N ASP A 128 -15.40 -5.66 -6.31
CA ASP A 128 -14.52 -5.96 -5.18
C ASP A 128 -14.82 -7.30 -4.51
N VAL A 129 -15.46 -8.24 -5.23
CA VAL A 129 -15.59 -9.63 -4.80
C VAL A 129 -14.31 -10.38 -5.11
N ILE A 130 -13.76 -11.04 -4.10
CA ILE A 130 -12.52 -11.80 -4.18
C ILE A 130 -12.72 -13.00 -5.12
N ILE A 131 -11.88 -13.06 -6.16
CA ILE A 131 -11.77 -14.21 -7.04
C ILE A 131 -10.87 -15.25 -6.37
N ASP A 132 -9.66 -14.84 -5.97
CA ASP A 132 -8.75 -15.63 -5.14
C ASP A 132 -7.68 -14.75 -4.48
N CYS A 133 -6.88 -15.33 -3.59
CA CYS A 133 -5.80 -14.64 -2.87
C CYS A 133 -4.61 -15.58 -2.59
N SER A 134 -3.42 -15.01 -2.41
CA SER A 134 -2.22 -15.79 -2.08
C SER A 134 -2.29 -16.38 -0.67
N ILE A 135 -2.91 -15.66 0.28
CA ILE A 135 -3.10 -16.09 1.67
C ILE A 135 -4.57 -15.93 2.06
N LYS A 136 -5.24 -17.05 2.32
CA LYS A 136 -6.61 -17.10 2.89
C LYS A 136 -6.54 -16.85 4.39
N HIS A 137 -7.38 -15.94 4.90
CA HIS A 137 -7.41 -15.63 6.32
C HIS A 137 -8.76 -15.12 6.79
N LYS A 138 -9.20 -15.53 7.98
CA LYS A 138 -10.36 -14.97 8.68
C LYS A 138 -9.86 -14.16 9.88
N PHE A 139 -10.14 -12.86 9.88
CA PHE A 139 -9.94 -11.98 11.02
C PHE A 139 -11.26 -11.83 11.79
N LYS A 140 -11.22 -11.13 12.93
CA LYS A 140 -12.42 -10.84 13.72
C LYS A 140 -13.45 -10.00 12.93
N ASP A 141 -12.98 -8.96 12.24
CA ASP A 141 -13.86 -7.95 11.62
C ASP A 141 -13.91 -8.04 10.08
N ARG A 142 -13.08 -8.90 9.48
CA ARG A 142 -13.02 -9.12 8.02
C ARG A 142 -12.54 -10.52 7.68
N SER A 143 -12.79 -10.95 6.45
CA SER A 143 -12.28 -12.20 5.90
C SER A 143 -11.74 -11.96 4.49
N ILE A 144 -10.70 -12.72 4.15
CA ILE A 144 -10.08 -12.74 2.83
C ILE A 144 -10.25 -14.17 2.31
N LEU A 145 -11.41 -14.40 1.69
CA LEU A 145 -11.79 -15.68 1.11
C LEU A 145 -12.45 -15.47 -0.26
N PRO A 146 -12.27 -16.41 -1.20
CA PRO A 146 -12.98 -16.37 -2.48
C PRO A 146 -14.49 -16.20 -2.31
N LYS A 147 -15.11 -15.46 -3.23
CA LYS A 147 -16.55 -15.11 -3.29
C LYS A 147 -17.04 -14.11 -2.23
N GLU A 148 -16.18 -13.65 -1.34
CA GLU A 148 -16.53 -12.60 -0.39
C GLU A 148 -16.10 -11.21 -0.90
N LYS A 149 -16.78 -10.15 -0.43
CA LYS A 149 -16.37 -8.78 -0.74
C LYS A 149 -15.12 -8.41 0.04
N TYR A 150 -14.07 -7.97 -0.67
CA TYR A 150 -12.82 -7.54 -0.05
C TYR A 150 -13.05 -6.33 0.84
N LYS A 151 -12.58 -6.46 2.08
CA LYS A 151 -12.54 -5.39 3.08
C LYS A 151 -11.10 -5.23 3.56
N TYR A 152 -10.67 -4.00 3.74
CA TYR A 152 -9.36 -3.68 4.31
C TYR A 152 -9.53 -2.91 5.63
N PRO A 153 -8.57 -3.02 6.57
CA PRO A 153 -8.54 -2.12 7.71
C PRO A 153 -8.44 -0.70 7.18
N ASN A 154 -9.30 0.20 7.65
CA ASN A 154 -9.25 1.60 7.28
C ASN A 154 -8.88 2.42 8.50
N MET A 155 -7.82 3.20 8.40
CA MET A 155 -7.49 4.25 9.35
C MET A 155 -8.62 5.28 9.35
N GLU A 156 -8.91 5.79 10.54
CA GLU A 156 -9.91 6.84 10.73
C GLU A 156 -9.51 8.13 10.02
N TYR A 157 -8.21 8.40 9.94
CA TYR A 157 -7.66 9.63 9.40
C TYR A 157 -6.66 9.35 8.27
N ASN A 158 -6.81 10.09 7.18
CA ASN A 158 -5.87 10.05 6.07
C ASN A 158 -4.75 11.10 6.26
N LEU A 159 -3.51 10.62 6.39
CA LEU A 159 -2.25 11.36 6.38
C LEU A 159 -2.15 12.41 5.27
N PHE A 160 -2.53 12.05 4.04
CA PHE A 160 -2.36 12.90 2.86
C PHE A 160 -3.33 14.08 2.83
N SER A 161 -4.43 14.01 3.61
CA SER A 161 -5.45 15.06 3.68
C SER A 161 -5.71 15.56 5.11
N ILE A 162 -4.81 15.26 6.06
CA ILE A 162 -5.03 15.51 7.49
C ILE A 162 -5.23 17.01 7.79
N LYS A 163 -6.30 17.33 8.51
CA LYS A 163 -6.63 18.68 8.99
C LYS A 163 -6.33 18.86 10.48
N LYS A 164 -6.31 20.12 10.93
CA LYS A 164 -6.05 20.48 12.34
C LYS A 164 -6.99 19.77 13.30
N ASP A 165 -8.29 19.82 13.02
CA ASP A 165 -9.30 19.28 13.94
C ASP A 165 -9.22 17.75 14.02
N GLN A 166 -8.93 17.09 12.89
CA GLN A 166 -8.71 15.64 12.82
C GLN A 166 -7.46 15.20 13.60
N LEU A 167 -6.33 15.92 13.46
CA LEU A 167 -5.14 15.62 14.25
C LEU A 167 -5.37 15.90 15.75
N THR A 168 -6.13 16.95 16.07
CA THR A 168 -6.52 17.26 17.45
C THR A 168 -7.32 16.13 18.05
N ASP A 169 -8.32 15.64 17.33
CA ASP A 169 -9.13 14.50 17.74
C ASP A 169 -8.29 13.24 17.95
N LEU A 170 -7.46 12.87 16.95
CA LEU A 170 -6.55 11.74 17.03
C LEU A 170 -5.70 11.76 18.31
N LEU A 171 -5.11 12.91 18.64
CA LEU A 171 -4.21 13.04 19.80
C LEU A 171 -4.98 13.06 21.13
N LYS A 172 -6.16 13.68 21.19
CA LYS A 172 -7.01 13.72 22.40
C LYS A 172 -7.61 12.36 22.73
N ASN A 173 -8.00 11.60 21.72
CA ASN A 173 -8.62 10.28 21.87
C ASN A 173 -7.60 9.13 21.87
N SER A 174 -6.31 9.44 21.69
CA SER A 174 -5.25 8.44 21.69
C SER A 174 -5.17 7.69 23.02
N LYS A 175 -5.14 6.35 22.92
CA LYS A 175 -4.84 5.43 24.03
C LYS A 175 -3.33 5.18 24.19
N LYS A 176 -2.49 5.90 23.45
CA LYS A 176 -1.03 5.74 23.47
C LYS A 176 -0.40 6.75 24.43
N ASP A 177 0.68 6.35 25.09
CA ASP A 177 1.39 7.23 26.04
C ASP A 177 2.42 8.15 25.38
N LYS A 178 2.74 7.91 24.11
CA LYS A 178 3.76 8.64 23.36
C LYS A 178 3.20 9.17 22.05
N ILE A 179 3.47 10.44 21.74
CA ILE A 179 3.04 11.07 20.50
C ILE A 179 3.55 10.33 19.27
N ILE A 180 4.81 9.86 19.29
CA ILE A 180 5.40 9.14 18.17
C ILE A 180 4.62 7.88 17.79
N THR A 181 4.17 7.09 18.76
CA THR A 181 3.38 5.89 18.49
C THR A 181 1.97 6.24 18.05
N SER A 182 1.39 7.30 18.60
CA SER A 182 0.06 7.79 18.21
C SER A 182 0.02 8.20 16.73
N ILE A 183 0.98 8.99 16.27
CA ILE A 183 1.03 9.44 14.86
C ILE A 183 1.52 8.32 13.93
N ALA A 184 2.44 7.45 14.37
CA ALA A 184 2.95 6.34 13.57
C ALA A 184 1.84 5.35 13.19
N THR A 185 0.99 4.98 14.15
CA THR A 185 -0.09 4.00 13.91
C THR A 185 -1.38 4.66 13.47
N GLY A 186 -1.69 5.87 13.98
CA GLY A 186 -2.94 6.56 13.68
C GLY A 186 -3.00 7.20 12.30
N LEU A 187 -1.83 7.53 11.72
CA LEU A 187 -1.72 8.11 10.37
C LEU A 187 -0.92 7.24 9.40
N GLY A 188 -0.41 6.07 9.83
CA GLY A 188 0.37 5.19 8.96
C GLY A 188 1.77 5.70 8.60
N LEU A 189 2.27 6.75 9.27
CA LEU A 189 3.60 7.33 9.06
C LEU A 189 4.74 6.33 9.30
N GLY A 190 4.55 5.35 10.17
CA GLY A 190 5.64 4.47 10.61
C GLY A 190 6.62 5.18 11.54
N GLY A 191 7.51 4.41 12.17
CA GLY A 191 8.35 4.90 13.26
C GLY A 191 9.35 5.98 12.84
N VAL A 192 10.07 5.76 11.74
CA VAL A 192 11.13 6.65 11.25
C VAL A 192 10.58 8.04 10.91
N TYR A 193 9.55 8.10 10.05
CA TYR A 193 8.95 9.39 9.68
C TYR A 193 8.21 10.07 10.83
N SER A 194 7.67 9.31 11.77
CA SER A 194 7.06 9.89 12.98
C SER A 194 8.10 10.53 13.90
N GLU A 195 9.30 9.96 13.97
CA GLU A 195 10.42 10.55 14.69
C GLU A 195 10.86 11.87 14.03
N GLU A 196 11.01 11.88 12.71
CA GLU A 196 11.32 13.10 11.95
C GLU A 196 10.27 14.20 12.13
N VAL A 197 8.98 13.84 12.09
CA VAL A 197 7.89 14.80 12.39
C VAL A 197 8.01 15.38 13.80
N CYS A 198 8.36 14.57 14.80
CA CYS A 198 8.54 15.06 16.17
C CYS A 198 9.75 16.01 16.26
N LEU A 199 10.88 15.64 15.66
CA LEU A 199 12.13 16.42 15.66
C LEU A 199 11.93 17.77 14.96
N SER A 200 11.44 17.77 13.72
CA SER A 200 11.17 18.97 12.93
C SER A 200 10.12 19.90 13.57
N SER A 201 9.20 19.35 14.37
CA SER A 201 8.20 20.14 15.12
C SER A 201 8.70 20.68 16.45
N GLY A 202 9.90 20.29 16.90
CA GLY A 202 10.43 20.62 18.23
C GLY A 202 9.64 19.97 19.37
N ILE A 203 9.13 18.74 19.17
CA ILE A 203 8.30 18.02 20.13
C ILE A 203 9.05 16.78 20.60
N ASN A 204 9.17 16.60 21.92
CA ASN A 204 9.71 15.37 22.48
C ASN A 204 8.81 14.18 22.11
N LYS A 205 9.38 13.16 21.44
CA LYS A 205 8.67 11.97 20.95
C LYS A 205 7.94 11.15 22.03
N ASN A 206 8.36 11.30 23.29
CA ASN A 206 7.74 10.66 24.46
C ASN A 206 6.65 11.52 25.13
N THR A 207 6.29 12.68 24.56
CA THR A 207 5.20 13.51 25.11
C THR A 207 3.88 12.76 25.02
N ILE A 208 3.07 12.82 26.08
CA ILE A 208 1.71 12.27 26.10
C ILE A 208 0.88 12.99 25.02
N PRO A 209 0.23 12.28 24.08
CA PRO A 209 -0.55 12.87 22.98
C PRO A 209 -1.56 13.93 23.45
N LYS A 210 -2.27 13.65 24.55
CA LYS A 210 -3.30 14.52 25.14
C LYS A 210 -2.75 15.86 25.68
N LYS A 211 -1.44 15.99 25.91
CA LYS A 211 -0.79 17.21 26.39
C LYS A 211 -0.31 18.14 25.27
N ILE A 212 -0.54 17.78 24.01
CA ILE A 212 -0.15 18.59 22.85
C ILE A 212 -1.17 19.73 22.66
N ASN A 213 -0.68 20.96 22.68
CA ASN A 213 -1.51 22.16 22.49
C ASN A 213 -1.65 22.54 21.01
N ASP A 214 -2.60 23.43 20.72
CA ASP A 214 -2.93 23.88 19.37
C ASP A 214 -1.76 24.41 18.55
N ASN A 215 -0.81 25.11 19.18
CA ASN A 215 0.38 25.62 18.50
C ASN A 215 1.27 24.47 18.01
N LYS A 216 1.50 23.47 18.88
CA LYS A 216 2.25 22.26 18.52
C LYS A 216 1.54 21.42 17.45
N ILE A 217 0.20 21.36 17.46
CA ILE A 217 -0.59 20.68 16.41
C ILE A 217 -0.33 21.32 15.04
N LYS A 218 -0.34 22.65 14.95
CA LYS A 218 -0.01 23.36 13.70
C LYS A 218 1.39 23.02 13.20
N LYS A 219 2.39 22.97 14.10
CA LYS A 219 3.76 22.57 13.75
C LYS A 219 3.82 21.16 13.19
N ILE A 220 3.16 20.19 13.84
CA ILE A 220 3.10 18.79 13.37
C ILE A 220 2.53 18.72 11.96
N ILE A 221 1.42 19.41 11.69
CA ILE A 221 0.79 19.41 10.36
C ILE A 221 1.71 20.00 9.30
N ASN A 222 2.41 21.10 9.62
CA ASN A 222 3.35 21.70 8.70
C ASN A 222 4.51 20.75 8.40
N SER A 223 5.05 20.07 9.41
CA SER A 223 6.10 19.06 9.24
C SER A 223 5.63 17.88 8.39
N ILE A 224 4.43 17.34 8.64
CA ILE A 224 3.82 16.29 7.81
C ILE A 224 3.71 16.74 6.35
N LYS A 225 3.17 17.94 6.11
CA LYS A 225 3.01 18.49 4.76
C LYS A 225 4.35 18.72 4.07
N LYS A 226 5.39 19.09 4.81
CA LYS A 226 6.74 19.25 4.29
C LYS A 226 7.28 17.91 3.80
N ILE A 227 7.24 16.88 4.65
CA ILE A 227 7.73 15.54 4.31
C ILE A 227 6.99 14.97 3.10
N ILE A 228 5.67 15.11 3.00
CA ILE A 228 4.90 14.61 1.84
C ILE A 228 5.31 15.31 0.52
N LYS A 229 5.73 16.57 0.60
CA LYS A 229 6.11 17.39 -0.57
C LYS A 229 7.57 17.24 -0.97
N GLU A 230 8.44 16.80 -0.06
CA GLU A 230 9.85 16.56 -0.36
C GLU A 230 9.96 15.52 -1.49
N LYS A 231 10.79 15.85 -2.49
CA LYS A 231 11.01 15.07 -3.71
C LYS A 231 12.24 14.20 -3.55
#